data_AF-A0A3D1MUL9-F1
#
_entry.id   AF-A0A3D1MUL9-F1
#
_cell.length_a   1.000
_cell.length_b   1.000
_cell.length_c   1.000
_cell.angle_alpha   90.00
_cell.angle_beta   90.00
_cell.angle_gamma   90.00
#
_symmetry.space_group_name_H-M   'P 1'
#
loop_
_entity.id
_entity.type
_entity.pdbx_description
1 polymer ?
#
loop_
_entity_poly.entity_id
_entity_poly.type
_entity_poly.pdbx_seq_one_letter_code
_entity_poly.pdbx_strand_id
1 'polypeptide(L)'
;MKGVCADAGYRKTMEEFVEKVLKKTIEISERITEKWTILPKRWVVERTFSWLNGYRRLAKDFEISVSSAENYVMIAHSMLLLKRLVKL
;
A
#
# COMPACT_ATOMS: atom_id res chain seq x y z
N MET A 1 6.16 14.15 6.74
CA MET A 1 4.90 14.30 5.99
C MET A 1 3.78 13.48 6.66
N LYS A 2 2.67 14.12 7.08
CA LYS A 2 1.50 13.46 7.72
C LYS A 2 0.35 13.15 6.72
N GLY A 3 0.64 13.02 5.42
CA GLY A 3 -0.35 12.85 4.35
C GLY A 3 -0.22 11.53 3.56
N VAL A 4 -1.06 11.38 2.53
CA VAL A 4 -1.08 10.31 1.53
C VAL A 4 -0.21 10.73 0.32
N CYS A 5 0.42 9.77 -0.35
CA CYS A 5 1.11 9.99 -1.62
C CYS A 5 0.41 9.18 -2.70
N ALA A 6 0.26 9.73 -3.91
CA ALA A 6 -0.34 9.04 -5.05
C ALA A 6 0.36 9.43 -6.35
N ASP A 7 0.22 8.63 -7.39
CA ASP A 7 0.71 9.00 -8.73
C ASP A 7 -0.27 9.93 -9.47
N ALA A 8 0.18 10.50 -10.58
CA ALA A 8 -0.59 11.43 -11.41
C ALA A 8 -1.87 10.87 -12.05
N GLY A 9 -2.08 9.54 -12.00
CA GLY A 9 -3.32 8.89 -12.41
C GLY A 9 -4.45 9.02 -11.39
N TYR A 10 -4.12 9.20 -10.11
CA TYR A 10 -5.10 9.31 -9.02
C TYR A 10 -5.51 10.76 -8.75
N ARG A 11 -6.01 11.46 -9.77
CA ARG A 11 -6.48 12.85 -9.64
C ARG A 11 -7.97 12.97 -9.33
N LYS A 12 -8.38 14.13 -8.81
CA LYS A 12 -9.78 14.52 -8.52
C LYS A 12 -10.48 13.62 -7.49
N THR A 13 -10.99 12.45 -7.91
CA THR A 13 -11.79 11.56 -7.05
C THR A 13 -11.00 11.12 -5.82
N MET A 14 -9.71 10.81 -6.02
CA MET A 14 -8.84 10.41 -4.91
C MET A 14 -8.51 11.59 -4.00
N GLU A 15 -8.21 12.76 -4.56
CA GLU A 15 -7.96 13.98 -3.78
C GLU A 15 -9.16 14.31 -2.89
N GLU A 16 -10.37 14.32 -3.47
CA GLU A 16 -11.61 14.54 -2.74
C GLU A 16 -11.82 13.52 -1.62
N PHE A 17 -11.52 12.24 -1.87
CA PHE A 17 -11.62 11.22 -0.84
C PHE A 17 -10.62 11.43 0.30
N VAL A 18 -9.35 11.74 0.00
CA VAL A 18 -8.33 11.98 1.03
C VAL A 18 -8.72 13.19 1.89
N GLU A 19 -9.17 14.26 1.26
CA GLU A 19 -9.49 15.50 1.96
C GLU A 19 -10.79 15.39 2.76
N LYS A 20 -11.86 14.90 2.14
CA LYS A 20 -13.20 14.88 2.76
C LYS A 20 -13.38 13.71 3.72
N VAL A 21 -12.91 12.52 3.35
CA VAL A 21 -13.14 11.28 4.13
C VAL A 21 -11.98 11.03 5.09
N LEU A 22 -10.75 11.00 4.58
CA LEU A 22 -9.58 10.70 5.43
C LEU A 22 -9.12 11.89 6.26
N LYS A 23 -9.54 13.12 5.91
CA LYS A 23 -9.11 14.38 6.55
C LYS A 23 -7.58 14.50 6.57
N LYS A 24 -6.93 14.16 5.46
CA LYS A 24 -5.47 14.21 5.29
C LYS A 24 -5.09 15.03 4.07
N THR A 25 -3.80 15.38 3.97
CA THR A 25 -3.23 15.96 2.75
C THR A 25 -2.83 14.86 1.78
N ILE A 26 -2.92 15.12 0.48
CA ILE A 26 -2.42 14.26 -0.58
C ILE A 26 -1.31 14.97 -1.35
N GLU A 27 -0.24 14.26 -1.68
CA GLU A 27 0.81 14.72 -2.57
C GLU A 27 0.84 13.82 -3.80
N ILE A 28 0.63 14.43 -4.96
CA ILE A 28 0.64 13.72 -6.24
C ILE A 28 2.05 13.79 -6.82
N SER A 29 2.71 12.64 -6.95
CA SER A 29 4.00 12.59 -7.63
C SER A 29 3.78 12.71 -9.13
N GLU A 30 4.26 13.80 -9.72
CA GLU A 30 4.32 13.95 -11.17
C GLU A 30 5.37 13.01 -11.79
N ARG A 31 5.31 12.87 -13.12
CA ARG A 31 6.22 12.01 -13.89
C ARG A 31 7.67 12.35 -13.53
N ILE A 32 8.46 11.30 -13.24
CA ILE A 32 9.86 11.42 -12.84
C ILE A 32 10.58 12.31 -13.85
N THR A 33 11.00 13.50 -13.40
CA THR A 33 11.85 14.39 -14.18
C THR A 33 13.24 13.75 -14.30
N GLU A 34 14.01 14.06 -15.34
CA GLU A 34 15.36 13.50 -15.54
C GLU A 34 16.36 13.81 -14.41
N LYS A 35 15.98 14.70 -13.48
CA LYS A 35 16.78 15.07 -12.32
C LYS A 35 16.42 14.18 -11.13
N TRP A 36 17.44 13.70 -10.43
CA TRP A 36 17.27 12.94 -9.20
C TRP A 36 16.54 13.78 -8.15
N THR A 37 15.47 13.23 -7.57
CA THR A 37 14.71 13.85 -6.48
C THR A 37 14.36 12.83 -5.41
N ILE A 38 14.30 13.28 -4.16
CA ILE A 38 13.86 12.47 -3.03
C ILE A 38 12.33 12.44 -3.05
N LEU A 39 11.76 11.29 -3.39
CA LEU A 39 10.31 11.09 -3.31
C LEU A 39 9.91 10.59 -1.91
N PRO A 40 9.01 11.30 -1.20
CA PRO A 40 8.50 10.81 0.06
C PRO A 40 7.72 9.50 -0.17
N LYS A 41 8.05 8.45 0.61
CA LYS A 41 7.30 7.18 0.70
C LYS A 41 7.30 6.25 -0.53
N ARG A 42 8.33 6.32 -1.40
CA ARG A 42 8.45 5.49 -2.62
C ARG A 42 8.25 3.98 -2.39
N TRP A 43 8.89 3.42 -1.37
CA TRP A 43 8.95 1.97 -1.16
C TRP A 43 7.94 1.42 -0.16
N VAL A 44 6.97 2.22 0.32
CA VAL A 44 6.09 1.78 1.43
C VAL A 44 5.18 0.63 0.99
N VAL A 45 4.63 0.72 -0.23
CA VAL A 45 3.75 -0.29 -0.80
C VAL A 45 4.54 -1.57 -1.12
N GLU A 46 5.64 -1.45 -1.85
CA GLU A 46 6.50 -2.58 -2.23
C GLU A 46 7.08 -3.29 -1.00
N ARG A 47 7.43 -2.54 0.05
CA ARG A 47 7.88 -3.11 1.33
C ARG A 47 6.78 -3.94 1.99
N THR A 48 5.53 -3.50 1.91
CA THR A 48 4.40 -4.28 2.41
C THR A 48 4.27 -5.59 1.66
N PHE A 49 4.36 -5.57 0.33
CA PHE A 49 4.37 -6.80 -0.49
C PHE A 49 5.59 -7.69 -0.21
N SER A 50 6.76 -7.10 0.00
CA SER A 50 7.97 -7.84 0.38
C SER A 50 7.80 -8.60 1.70
N TRP A 51 7.09 -8.03 2.68
CA TRP A 51 6.76 -8.73 3.92
C TRP A 51 5.72 -9.85 3.70
N LEU A 52 4.80 -9.68 2.74
CA LEU A 52 3.82 -10.72 2.40
C LEU A 52 4.47 -11.95 1.75
N ASN A 53 5.64 -11.81 1.11
CA ASN A 53 6.37 -12.96 0.55
C ASN A 53 6.79 -14.01 1.61
N GLY A 54 6.83 -13.65 2.90
CA GLY A 54 7.07 -14.60 3.98
C GLY A 54 5.89 -15.57 4.22
N TYR A 55 4.71 -15.28 3.68
CA TYR A 55 3.55 -16.15 3.78
C TYR A 55 3.50 -17.10 2.59
N ARG A 56 3.92 -18.35 2.81
CA ARG A 56 4.04 -19.39 1.77
C ARG A 56 2.81 -19.55 0.88
N ARG A 57 1.61 -19.34 1.43
CA ARG A 57 0.36 -19.46 0.67
C ARG A 57 0.13 -18.33 -0.35
N LEU A 58 0.78 -17.18 -0.17
CA LEU A 58 0.73 -16.08 -1.14
C LEU A 58 1.81 -16.20 -2.23
N ALA A 59 2.70 -17.19 -2.15
CA ALA A 59 3.83 -17.32 -3.08
C ALA A 59 3.39 -17.75 -4.50
N LYS A 60 2.23 -18.39 -4.63
CA LYS A 60 1.61 -18.79 -5.90
C LYS A 60 0.10 -18.69 -5.77
N ASP A 61 -0.57 -18.67 -6.91
CA ASP A 61 -2.02 -18.75 -6.96
C ASP A 61 -2.47 -20.20 -6.69
N PHE A 62 -2.79 -20.48 -5.43
CA PHE A 62 -3.28 -21.80 -5.00
C PHE A 62 -4.80 -21.86 -4.87
N GLU A 63 -5.45 -20.70 -4.85
CA GLU A 63 -6.84 -20.59 -4.45
C GLU A 63 -7.76 -20.68 -5.66
N ILE A 64 -8.84 -21.46 -5.55
CA ILE A 64 -9.76 -21.68 -6.69
C ILE A 64 -10.69 -20.49 -6.87
N SER A 65 -11.08 -19.83 -5.78
CA SER A 65 -11.97 -18.67 -5.81
C SER A 65 -11.23 -17.40 -5.46
N VAL A 66 -11.62 -16.30 -6.13
CA VAL A 66 -11.11 -14.96 -5.86
C VAL A 66 -11.35 -14.57 -4.40
N SER A 67 -12.53 -14.91 -3.85
CA SER A 67 -12.83 -14.64 -2.44
C SER A 67 -11.87 -15.35 -1.49
N SER A 68 -11.46 -16.60 -1.78
CA SER A 68 -10.46 -17.28 -0.96
C SER A 68 -9.09 -16.60 -1.06
N ALA A 69 -8.67 -16.24 -2.28
CA ALA A 69 -7.42 -15.52 -2.50
C ALA A 69 -7.37 -14.18 -1.74
N GLU A 70 -8.43 -13.38 -1.83
CA GLU A 70 -8.60 -12.11 -1.11
C GLU A 70 -8.50 -12.32 0.41
N ASN A 71 -9.21 -13.31 0.94
CA ASN A 71 -9.18 -13.63 2.36
C ASN A 71 -7.76 -13.97 2.85
N TYR A 72 -6.98 -14.72 2.07
CA TYR A 72 -5.60 -15.03 2.45
C TYR A 72 -4.69 -13.80 2.45
N VAL A 73 -4.87 -12.87 1.53
CA VAL A 73 -4.16 -11.58 1.55
C VAL A 73 -4.52 -10.79 2.82
N MET A 74 -5.81 -10.70 3.16
CA MET A 74 -6.28 -9.99 4.36
C MET A 74 -5.74 -10.61 5.65
N ILE A 75 -5.75 -11.96 5.75
CA ILE A 75 -5.23 -12.68 6.91
C ILE A 75 -3.73 -12.43 7.07
N ALA A 76 -2.94 -12.58 6.00
CA ALA A 76 -1.50 -12.36 6.03
C ALA A 76 -1.15 -10.92 6.42
N HIS A 77 -1.87 -9.93 5.89
CA HIS A 77 -1.70 -8.53 6.26
C HIS A 77 -2.05 -8.28 7.74
N SER A 78 -3.13 -8.86 8.23
CA SER A 78 -3.54 -8.74 9.65
C SER A 78 -2.48 -9.32 10.59
N MET A 79 -1.97 -10.53 10.28
CA MET A 79 -0.88 -11.15 11.05
C MET A 79 0.39 -10.30 11.06
N LEU A 80 0.74 -9.69 9.93
CA LEU A 80 1.89 -8.78 9.83
C LEU A 80 1.69 -7.54 10.71
N LEU A 81 0.52 -6.92 10.67
CA LEU A 81 0.22 -5.75 11.50
C LEU A 81 0.25 -6.10 12.99
N LEU A 82 -0.32 -7.23 13.40
CA LEU A 82 -0.31 -7.69 14.78
C LEU A 82 1.12 -7.88 15.31
N LYS A 83 2.00 -8.55 14.55
CA LYS A 83 3.42 -8.71 14.93
C LYS A 83 4.10 -7.36 15.17
N ARG A 84 3.82 -6.38 14.31
CA ARG A 84 4.42 -5.03 14.40
C ARG A 84 3.86 -4.21 15.57
N LEU A 85 2.59 -4.39 15.91
CA LEU A 85 1.96 -3.70 17.04
C LEU A 85 2.49 -4.21 18.38
N VAL A 86 2.66 -5.52 18.51
CA VAL A 86 3.04 -6.13 19.80
C VAL A 86 4.56 -6.05 20.05
N LYS A 87 5.37 -5.59 19.08
CA LYS A 87 6.85 -5.68 19.11
C LYS A 87 7.35 -7.10 19.48
N LEU A 88 6.67 -8.12 18.97
CA LEU A 88 7.18 -9.51 19.03
C LEU A 88 8.36 -9.68 18.08
#